data_AF-A0A2X2BMU5-F1
#
_entry.id   AF-A0A2X2BMU5-F1
#
_cell.length_a   1.000
_cell.length_b   1.000
_cell.length_c   1.000
_cell.angle_alpha   90.00
_cell.angle_beta   90.00
_cell.angle_gamma   90.00
#
_symmetry.space_group_name_H-M   'P 1'
#
loop_
_entity.id
_entity.type
_entity.pdbx_description
1 polymer ?
#
loop_
_entity_poly.entity_id
_entity_poly.type
_entity_poly.pdbx_seq_one_letter_code
_entity_poly.pdbx_strand_id
1 'polypeptide(L)'
;MRDQKFNNFDEFRRKLWEEVSKDPELSKNFIQSNRTRMRNGLSPRARYKDSVGGRRSFELHHDKQISQGGEVYDIDNIRVATPKRHIDIHKGK
;
A
#
# COMPACT_ATOMS: atom_id res chain seq x y z
N MET A 1 12.13 -7.81 0.99
CA MET A 1 11.48 -7.36 2.24
C MET A 1 11.32 -8.47 3.27
N ARG A 2 11.25 -9.75 2.85
CA ARG A 2 11.41 -10.90 3.77
C ARG A 2 12.69 -10.74 4.60
N ASP A 3 12.61 -11.10 5.88
CA ASP A 3 13.70 -11.05 6.87
C ASP A 3 14.22 -9.64 7.22
N GLN A 4 13.57 -8.57 6.73
CA GLN A 4 13.85 -7.20 7.16
C GLN A 4 13.04 -6.83 8.40
N LYS A 5 13.68 -6.13 9.34
CA LYS A 5 13.02 -5.60 10.54
C LYS A 5 12.55 -4.17 10.28
N PHE A 6 11.36 -3.85 10.77
CA PHE A 6 10.76 -2.52 10.71
C PHE A 6 10.37 -2.09 12.11
N ASN A 7 10.62 -0.82 12.46
CA ASN A 7 10.28 -0.28 13.78
C ASN A 7 8.77 -0.07 13.91
N ASN A 8 8.08 0.17 12.80
CA ASN A 8 6.63 0.32 12.74
C ASN A 8 6.10 0.06 11.31
N PHE A 9 4.77 0.00 11.19
CA PHE A 9 4.12 -0.26 9.90
C PHE A 9 4.27 0.88 8.88
N ASP A 10 4.47 2.13 9.31
CA ASP A 10 4.74 3.23 8.38
C ASP A 10 6.12 3.08 7.72
N GLU A 11 7.12 2.63 8.47
CA GLU A 11 8.45 2.32 7.92
C GLU A 11 8.37 1.20 6.88
N PHE A 12 7.64 0.12 7.20
CA PHE A 12 7.34 -0.95 6.23
C PHE A 12 6.65 -0.39 4.98
N ARG A 13 5.60 0.42 5.15
CA ARG A 13 4.85 1.04 4.05
C ARG A 13 5.76 1.90 3.17
N ARG A 14 6.62 2.72 3.77
CA ARG A 14 7.57 3.56 3.04
C ARG A 14 8.53 2.69 2.22
N LYS A 15 9.11 1.68 2.86
CA LYS A 15 10.07 0.78 2.22
C LYS A 15 9.44 0.00 1.06
N LEU A 16 8.20 -0.48 1.23
CA LEU A 16 7.46 -1.16 0.17
C LEU A 16 7.38 -0.29 -1.09
N TRP A 17 6.96 0.96 -0.95
CA TRP A 17 6.85 1.85 -2.11
C TRP A 17 8.21 2.21 -2.71
N GLU A 18 9.26 2.36 -1.90
CA GLU A 18 10.62 2.53 -2.41
C GLU A 18 11.06 1.33 -3.26
N GLU A 19 10.84 0.10 -2.79
CA GLU A 19 11.20 -1.11 -3.53
C GLU A 19 10.37 -1.27 -4.82
N VAL A 20 9.05 -1.00 -4.77
CA VAL A 20 8.20 -0.96 -5.98
C VAL A 20 8.71 0.06 -7.01
N SER A 21 9.29 1.18 -6.56
CA SER A 21 9.83 2.19 -7.46
C SER A 21 11.12 1.78 -8.17
N LYS A 22 11.84 0.80 -7.63
CA LYS A 22 13.10 0.26 -8.17
C LYS A 22 12.88 -0.90 -9.13
N ASP A 23 11.76 -1.61 -8.99
CA ASP A 23 11.39 -2.72 -9.87
C ASP A 23 10.88 -2.18 -11.22
N PRO A 24 11.54 -2.47 -12.36
CA PRO A 24 11.11 -1.98 -13.68
C PRO A 24 9.75 -2.54 -14.12
N GLU A 25 9.44 -3.78 -13.77
CA GLU A 25 8.21 -4.46 -14.18
C GLU A 25 6.98 -3.94 -13.43
N LEU A 26 7.15 -3.53 -12.18
CA LEU A 26 6.10 -2.89 -11.39
C LEU A 26 6.02 -1.39 -11.70
N SER A 27 7.14 -0.68 -11.65
CA SER A 27 7.17 0.78 -11.78
C SER A 27 6.72 1.28 -13.16
N LYS A 28 6.85 0.47 -14.21
CA LYS A 28 6.37 0.82 -15.56
C LYS A 28 4.87 1.14 -15.60
N ASN A 29 4.07 0.54 -14.73
CA ASN A 29 2.62 0.74 -14.66
C ASN A 29 2.19 2.07 -14.00
N PHE A 30 3.14 2.85 -13.46
CA PHE A 30 2.86 4.12 -12.80
C PHE A 30 3.28 5.32 -13.66
N ILE A 31 2.50 6.39 -13.60
CA ILE A 31 2.87 7.69 -14.18
C ILE A 31 4.07 8.30 -13.45
N GLN A 32 4.79 9.22 -14.11
CA GLN A 32 6.03 9.79 -13.57
C GLN A 32 5.88 10.41 -12.18
N SER A 33 4.79 11.14 -11.93
CA SER A 33 4.53 11.73 -10.60
C SER A 33 4.36 10.67 -9.50
N ASN A 34 3.72 9.54 -9.81
CA ASN A 34 3.61 8.41 -8.88
C ASN A 34 4.95 7.70 -8.68
N ARG A 35 5.77 7.54 -9.74
CA ARG A 35 7.14 7.02 -9.60
C ARG A 35 7.97 7.88 -8.67
N THR A 36 7.93 9.21 -8.82
CA THR A 36 8.64 10.14 -7.92
C THR A 36 8.15 10.04 -6.48
N ARG A 37 6.83 9.92 -6.25
CA ARG A 37 6.27 9.71 -4.91
C ARG A 37 6.81 8.43 -4.27
N MET A 38 6.77 7.32 -5.00
CA MET A 38 7.21 6.02 -4.51
C MET A 38 8.71 6.00 -4.19
N ARG A 39 9.56 6.64 -5.01
CA ARG A 39 11.00 6.82 -4.72
C ARG A 39 11.26 7.54 -3.39
N ASN A 40 10.32 8.38 -2.96
CA ASN A 40 10.40 9.12 -1.69
C ASN A 40 9.64 8.40 -0.54
N GLY A 41 9.27 7.13 -0.70
CA GLY A 41 8.51 6.34 0.29
C GLY A 41 7.03 6.72 0.42
N LEU A 42 6.51 7.55 -0.48
CA LEU A 42 5.11 7.95 -0.48
C LEU A 42 4.28 7.00 -1.33
N SER A 43 3.09 6.65 -0.83
CA SER A 43 2.14 5.87 -1.59
C SER A 43 1.72 6.59 -2.89
N PRO A 44 1.63 5.89 -4.03
CA PRO A 44 1.14 6.45 -5.28
C PRO A 44 -0.33 6.86 -5.15
N ARG A 45 -0.74 7.86 -5.92
CA ARG A 45 -2.14 8.28 -6.01
C ARG A 45 -2.95 7.25 -6.77
N ALA A 46 -4.12 6.91 -6.23
CA ALA A 46 -5.14 6.15 -6.94
C ALA A 46 -5.80 7.04 -8.01
N ARG A 47 -6.57 6.42 -8.93
CA ARG A 47 -7.40 7.18 -9.87
C ARG A 47 -8.41 8.01 -9.09
N TYR A 48 -8.79 9.17 -9.60
CA TYR A 48 -9.74 10.07 -8.93
C TYR A 48 -11.06 9.37 -8.58
N LYS A 49 -11.61 8.56 -9.49
CA LYS A 49 -12.84 7.77 -9.28
C LYS A 49 -12.75 6.72 -8.16
N ASP A 50 -11.54 6.36 -7.75
CA ASP A 50 -11.28 5.38 -6.70
C ASP A 50 -10.84 6.05 -5.37
N SER A 51 -10.78 7.38 -5.34
CA SER A 51 -10.52 8.18 -4.14
C SER A 51 -11.80 8.44 -3.34
N VAL A 52 -11.67 8.70 -2.04
CA VAL A 52 -12.80 9.03 -1.16
C VAL A 52 -12.40 10.17 -0.22
N GLY A 53 -12.93 11.38 -0.46
CA GLY A 53 -12.57 12.58 0.29
C GLY A 53 -11.06 12.87 0.23
N GLY A 54 -10.43 13.07 1.39
CA GLY A 54 -8.98 13.26 1.50
C GLY A 54 -8.14 12.01 1.21
N ARG A 55 -8.74 10.81 1.20
CA ARG A 55 -8.04 9.54 0.94
C ARG A 55 -7.89 9.35 -0.56
N ARG A 56 -6.69 9.69 -1.07
CA ARG A 56 -6.38 9.72 -2.51
C ARG A 56 -5.21 8.81 -2.92
N SER A 57 -4.57 8.16 -1.95
CA SER A 57 -3.43 7.27 -2.20
C SER A 57 -3.84 5.82 -2.07
N PHE A 58 -3.11 4.90 -2.69
CA PHE A 58 -3.28 3.47 -2.40
C PHE A 58 -2.97 3.19 -0.92
N GLU A 59 -3.67 2.22 -0.35
CA GLU A 59 -3.62 1.87 1.06
C GLU A 59 -3.21 0.41 1.21
N LEU A 60 -2.48 0.09 2.28
CA LEU A 60 -2.15 -1.28 2.64
C LEU A 60 -3.19 -1.78 3.63
N HIS A 61 -3.76 -2.94 3.34
CA HIS A 61 -4.83 -3.56 4.11
C HIS A 61 -4.41 -4.95 4.56
N HIS A 62 -4.58 -5.27 5.84
CA HIS A 62 -4.40 -6.62 6.35
C HIS A 62 -5.63 -7.47 6.01
N ASP A 63 -5.43 -8.56 5.26
CA ASP A 63 -6.49 -9.48 4.82
C ASP A 63 -7.14 -10.18 6.02
N LYS A 64 -6.31 -10.79 6.87
CA LYS A 64 -6.66 -11.23 8.22
C LYS A 64 -6.36 -10.11 9.20
N GLN A 65 -7.38 -9.69 9.94
CA GLN A 65 -7.25 -8.62 10.94
C GLN A 65 -6.21 -8.98 12.00
N ILE A 66 -5.42 -7.99 12.42
CA ILE A 66 -4.41 -8.17 13.48
C ILE A 66 -5.06 -8.61 14.80
N SER A 67 -6.23 -8.06 15.14
CA SER A 67 -7.03 -8.45 16.31
C SER A 67 -7.48 -9.92 16.30
N GLN A 68 -7.50 -10.55 15.12
CA GLN A 68 -7.87 -11.95 14.92
C GLN A 68 -6.64 -12.85 14.72
N GLY A 69 -5.45 -12.36 15.08
CA GLY A 69 -4.19 -13.09 14.92
C GLY A 69 -3.66 -13.07 13.49
N GLY A 70 -3.94 -12.01 12.73
CA GLY A 70 -3.24 -11.70 11.48
C GLY A 70 -1.86 -11.11 11.77
N GLU A 71 -0.85 -11.56 11.04
CA GLU A 71 0.51 -11.05 11.20
C GLU A 71 0.65 -9.65 10.60
N VAL A 72 1.38 -8.77 11.29
CA VAL A 72 1.51 -7.34 10.93
C VAL A 72 2.38 -7.15 9.68
N TYR A 73 3.44 -7.94 9.53
CA TYR A 73 4.46 -7.80 8.49
C TYR A 73 4.53 -8.99 7.53
N ASP A 74 3.59 -9.93 7.64
CA ASP A 74 3.43 -10.98 6.64
C ASP A 74 2.93 -10.35 5.34
N ILE A 75 3.76 -10.41 4.30
CA ILE A 75 3.42 -9.84 3.00
C ILE A 75 2.25 -10.56 2.34
N ASP A 76 2.06 -11.85 2.66
CA ASP A 76 0.95 -12.64 2.14
C ASP A 76 -0.39 -12.24 2.80
N ASN A 77 -0.32 -11.63 3.99
CA ASN A 77 -1.44 -11.01 4.70
C ASN A 77 -1.72 -9.55 4.29
N ILE A 78 -0.94 -8.96 3.37
CA ILE A 78 -1.07 -7.54 3.00
C ILE A 78 -1.59 -7.38 1.57
N ARG A 79 -2.65 -6.58 1.40
CA ARG A 79 -3.25 -6.20 0.12
C ARG A 79 -3.07 -4.73 -0.16
N VAL A 80 -2.85 -4.37 -1.43
CA VAL A 80 -2.90 -2.97 -1.89
C VAL A 80 -4.31 -2.67 -2.38
N ALA A 81 -5.00 -1.74 -1.72
CA ALA A 81 -6.36 -1.35 -2.05
C ALA A 81 -6.46 0.13 -2.43
N THR A 82 -7.43 0.47 -3.27
CA THR A 82 -7.86 1.85 -3.43
C THR A 82 -8.67 2.29 -2.21
N PRO A 83 -8.71 3.59 -1.86
CA PRO A 83 -9.53 4.08 -0.75
C PRO A 83 -11.00 3.65 -0.84
N LYS A 84 -11.58 3.71 -2.04
CA LYS A 84 -12.95 3.24 -2.28
C LYS A 84 -13.09 1.75 -1.96
N ARG A 85 -12.22 0.89 -2.51
CA ARG A 85 -12.29 -0.56 -2.27
C ARG A 85 -12.04 -0.90 -0.80
N HIS A 86 -11.12 -0.22 -0.13
CA HIS A 86 -10.83 -0.47 1.28
C HIS A 86 -12.04 -0.17 2.18
N ILE A 87 -12.79 0.90 1.88
CA ILE A 87 -14.05 1.19 2.56
C ILE A 87 -15.10 0.11 2.29
N ASP A 88 -15.21 -0.36 1.04
CA ASP A 88 -16.16 -1.43 0.69
C ASP A 88 -15.85 -2.72 1.46
N ILE A 89 -14.58 -3.11 1.55
CA ILE A 89 -14.14 -4.26 2.36
C ILE A 89 -14.58 -4.12 3.82
N HIS A 90 -14.32 -2.97 4.45
CA HIS A 90 -14.73 -2.73 5.85
C HIS A 90 -16.24 -2.61 6.05
N LYS A 91 -16.99 -2.36 4.98
CA LYS A 91 -18.46 -2.39 4.98
C LYS A 91 -19.02 -3.79 4.71
N GLY A 92 -18.18 -4.80 4.47
CA GLY A 92 -18.60 -6.15 4.11
C GLY A 92 -19.10 -6.28 2.66
N LYS A 93 -18.55 -5.49 1.73
CA LYS A 93 -18.94 -5.47 0.30
C LYS A 93 -17.84 -5.93 -0.65
#